data_AF-A0A0C1UPK9-F1
#
_entry.id   AF-A0A0C1UPK9-F1
#
_cell.length_a   1.000
_cell.length_b   1.000
_cell.length_c   1.000
_cell.angle_alpha   90.00
_cell.angle_beta   90.00
_cell.angle_gamma   90.00
#
_symmetry.space_group_name_H-M   'P 1'
#
loop_
_entity.id
_entity.type
_entity.pdbx_description
1 polymer ?
#
loop_
_entity_poly.entity_id
_entity_poly.type
_entity_poly.pdbx_seq_one_letter_code
_entity_poly.pdbx_strand_id
1 'polypeptide(L)'
;MIQHFYPEVQFGGFTQIDGTILFYTRIHALIEPHFIIADIGCGKGDSAFDSNPYRKELYNLRGHCKRVIGLDIDPDARDNLLIDEFRLIEDNKPWPLEDNSIFL
;
A
#
# COMPACT_ATOMS: atom_id res chain seq x y z
N MET A 1 6.15 26.07 4.47
CA MET A 1 4.71 26.34 4.29
C MET A 1 3.86 25.39 5.12
N ILE A 2 3.98 24.06 4.97
CA ILE A 2 3.24 23.08 5.79
C ILE A 2 3.46 23.24 7.30
N GLN A 3 4.71 23.37 7.78
CA GLN A 3 5.02 23.49 9.22
C GLN A 3 4.42 24.72 9.91
N HIS A 4 3.99 25.74 9.15
CA HIS A 4 3.33 26.92 9.72
C HIS A 4 1.88 26.60 10.12
N PHE A 5 1.20 25.76 9.34
CA PHE A 5 -0.18 25.33 9.60
C PHE A 5 -0.23 24.04 10.41
N TYR A 6 0.82 23.22 10.32
CA TYR A 6 0.96 21.93 11.00
C TYR A 6 2.32 21.84 11.71
N PRO A 7 2.50 22.54 12.85
CA PRO A 7 3.75 22.50 13.61
C PRO A 7 4.15 21.08 14.03
N GLU A 8 3.19 20.17 14.18
CA GLU A 8 3.42 18.77 14.56
C GLU A 8 4.32 17.99 13.58
N VAL A 9 4.40 18.46 12.33
CA VAL A 9 5.28 17.88 11.30
C VAL A 9 6.74 17.92 11.73
N GLN A 10 7.14 18.83 12.61
CA GLN A 10 8.52 18.89 13.12
C GLN A 10 8.89 17.70 14.02
N PHE A 11 7.91 16.98 14.56
CA PHE A 11 8.15 15.82 15.43
C PHE A 11 7.99 14.50 14.68
N GLY A 12 6.93 14.37 13.87
CA GLY A 12 6.58 13.12 13.18
C GLY A 12 6.86 13.10 11.68
N GLY A 13 7.08 14.26 11.05
CA GLY A 13 7.28 14.37 9.60
C GLY A 13 6.00 14.16 8.77
N PHE A 14 4.82 14.21 9.39
CA PHE A 14 3.51 14.13 8.75
C PHE A 14 2.50 14.98 9.52
N THR A 15 1.41 15.38 8.86
CA THR A 15 0.34 16.19 9.46
C THR A 15 -0.70 15.33 10.14
N GLN A 16 -1.46 15.88 11.09
CA GLN A 16 -2.61 15.18 11.68
C GLN A 16 -3.72 14.82 10.68
N ILE A 17 -3.74 15.46 9.51
CA ILE A 17 -4.68 15.18 8.41
C ILE A 17 -4.05 14.37 7.27
N ASP A 18 -2.87 13.77 7.49
CA ASP A 18 -2.21 12.95 6.47
C ASP A 18 -3.06 11.70 6.21
N GLY A 19 -3.73 11.69 5.05
CA GLY A 19 -4.65 10.63 4.66
C GLY A 19 -3.97 9.27 4.54
N THR A 20 -2.70 9.22 4.14
CA THR A 20 -1.93 7.98 4.05
C THR A 20 -1.76 7.37 5.43
N ILE A 21 -1.33 8.17 6.40
CA ILE A 21 -1.16 7.71 7.79
C ILE A 21 -2.49 7.19 8.33
N LEU A 22 -3.56 7.96 8.16
CA LEU A 22 -4.89 7.60 8.62
C LEU A 22 -5.43 6.32 7.95
N PHE A 23 -5.17 6.13 6.66
CA PHE A 23 -5.63 4.95 5.92
C PHE A 23 -4.85 3.70 6.33
N TYR A 24 -3.52 3.72 6.22
CA TYR A 24 -2.70 2.54 6.51
C TYR A 24 -2.71 2.16 7.98
N THR A 25 -2.89 3.10 8.91
CA THR A 25 -3.11 2.76 10.33
C THR A 25 -4.33 1.85 10.51
N ARG A 26 -5.42 2.08 9.75
CA ARG A 26 -6.62 1.24 9.81
C ARG A 26 -6.41 -0.11 9.15
N ILE A 27 -5.69 -0.15 8.03
CA ILE A 27 -5.30 -1.40 7.37
C ILE A 27 -4.47 -2.28 8.32
N HIS A 28 -3.42 -1.71 8.94
CA HIS A 28 -2.58 -2.40 9.92
C HIS A 28 -3.33 -2.80 11.19
N ALA A 29 -4.44 -2.15 11.53
CA ALA A 29 -5.28 -2.56 12.66
C ALA A 29 -6.16 -3.78 12.34
N LEU A 30 -6.39 -4.08 11.05
CA LEU A 30 -7.24 -5.18 10.58
C LEU A 30 -6.43 -6.39 10.08
N ILE A 31 -5.19 -6.16 9.64
CA ILE A 31 -4.37 -7.19 9.00
C ILE A 31 -4.08 -8.37 9.93
N GLU A 32 -4.19 -9.57 9.38
CA GLU A 32 -3.78 -10.80 10.08
C GLU A 32 -2.73 -11.58 9.27
N PRO A 33 -1.84 -12.35 9.94
CA PRO A 33 -0.76 -13.08 9.27
C PRO A 33 -1.23 -14.07 8.19
N HIS A 34 -2.49 -14.50 8.22
CA HIS A 34 -3.03 -15.47 7.26
C HIS A 34 -3.71 -14.81 6.04
N PHE A 35 -3.88 -13.49 6.04
CA PHE A 35 -4.56 -12.77 4.96
C PHE A 35 -3.74 -12.77 3.67
N ILE A 36 -4.46 -12.85 2.55
CA ILE A 36 -3.96 -12.51 1.22
C ILE A 36 -4.61 -11.17 0.88
N ILE A 37 -3.79 -10.18 0.58
CA ILE A 37 -4.22 -8.81 0.33
C ILE A 37 -4.12 -8.50 -1.16
N ALA A 38 -5.14 -7.85 -1.72
CA ALA A 38 -5.10 -7.29 -3.06
C ALA A 38 -4.83 -5.77 -3.01
N ASP A 39 -3.64 -5.35 -3.45
CA ASP A 39 -3.30 -3.94 -3.62
C ASP A 39 -3.71 -3.50 -5.04
N ILE A 40 -4.91 -2.91 -5.13
CA ILE A 40 -5.54 -2.51 -6.39
C ILE A 40 -5.05 -1.13 -6.80
N GLY A 41 -4.47 -1.02 -7.99
CA GLY A 41 -3.77 0.18 -8.43
C GLY A 41 -2.45 0.35 -7.70
N CYS A 42 -1.70 -0.75 -7.53
CA CYS A 42 -0.47 -0.76 -6.73
C CYS A 42 0.61 0.19 -7.28
N GLY A 43 0.52 0.55 -8.57
CA GLY A 43 1.50 1.37 -9.25
C GLY A 43 2.91 0.79 -9.20
N LYS A 44 3.90 1.63 -9.54
CA LYS A 44 5.33 1.24 -9.62
C LYS A 44 6.03 1.16 -8.26
N GLY A 45 5.31 1.39 -7.17
CA GLY A 45 5.87 1.31 -5.81
C GLY A 45 6.68 2.53 -5.37
N ASP A 46 6.41 3.73 -5.90
CA ASP A 46 7.10 4.97 -5.51
C ASP A 46 7.08 5.21 -3.99
N SER A 47 6.02 4.75 -3.32
CA SER A 47 5.85 4.76 -1.87
C SER A 47 7.00 4.08 -1.10
N ALA A 48 7.71 3.13 -1.71
CA ALA A 48 8.89 2.49 -1.12
C ALA A 48 10.05 3.48 -0.91
N PHE A 49 10.02 4.62 -1.60
CA PHE A 49 11.05 5.66 -1.53
C PHE A 49 10.59 6.89 -0.72
N ASP A 50 9.52 6.76 0.06
CA ASP A 50 9.05 7.86 0.93
C ASP A 50 10.15 8.28 1.91
N SER A 51 10.41 9.59 1.97
CA SER A 51 11.39 10.19 2.86
C SER A 51 11.05 10.06 4.34
N ASN A 52 9.77 9.90 4.69
CA ASN A 52 9.32 9.68 6.05
C ASN A 52 9.38 8.18 6.36
N PRO A 53 10.26 7.73 7.28
CA PRO A 53 10.46 6.31 7.57
C PRO A 53 9.21 5.64 8.15
N TYR A 54 8.39 6.36 8.92
CA TYR A 54 7.16 5.81 9.48
C TYR A 54 6.09 5.60 8.40
N ARG A 55 5.91 6.58 7.52
CA ARG A 55 4.96 6.44 6.39
C ARG A 55 5.41 5.36 5.42
N LYS A 56 6.72 5.28 5.14
CA LYS A 56 7.32 4.20 4.34
C LYS A 56 7.01 2.82 4.90
N GLU A 57 7.15 2.64 6.22
CA GLU A 57 6.83 1.37 6.87
C GLU A 57 5.34 1.04 6.77
N LEU A 58 4.47 2.04 6.96
CA LEU A 58 3.02 1.85 6.85
C LEU A 58 2.58 1.38 5.46
N TYR A 59 3.21 1.87 4.39
CA TYR A 59 2.95 1.39 3.03
C TYR A 59 3.28 -0.10 2.83
N ASN A 60 4.26 -0.63 3.57
CA ASN A 60 4.71 -2.00 3.39
C ASN A 60 3.85 -2.98 4.19
N LEU A 61 2.91 -3.65 3.52
CA LEU A 61 2.07 -4.67 4.15
C LEU A 61 2.76 -6.03 4.21
N ARG A 62 3.88 -6.21 3.50
CA ARG A 62 4.63 -7.46 3.47
C ARG A 62 5.20 -7.76 4.86
N GLY A 63 5.15 -9.04 5.24
CA GLY A 63 5.57 -9.47 6.57
C GLY A 63 4.50 -9.31 7.66
N HIS A 64 3.42 -8.56 7.40
CA HIS A 64 2.26 -8.47 8.29
C HIS A 64 1.10 -9.38 7.89
N CYS A 65 1.09 -9.84 6.63
CA CYS A 65 0.14 -10.81 6.08
C CYS A 65 0.85 -11.97 5.37
N LYS A 66 0.08 -12.94 4.86
CA LYS A 66 0.61 -14.10 4.14
C LYS A 66 1.19 -13.72 2.78
N ARG A 67 0.52 -12.82 2.05
CA ARG A 67 0.92 -12.40 0.71
C ARG A 67 0.22 -11.10 0.31
N VAL A 68 0.95 -10.20 -0.35
CA VAL A 68 0.41 -9.00 -1.01
C VAL A 68 0.45 -9.21 -2.52
N ILE A 69 -0.72 -9.18 -3.18
CA ILE A 69 -0.87 -9.27 -4.63
C ILE A 69 -1.16 -7.87 -5.17
N GLY A 70 -0.23 -7.32 -5.94
CA GLY A 70 -0.40 -6.05 -6.65
C GLY A 70 -1.15 -6.25 -7.96
N LEU A 71 -2.13 -5.40 -8.19
CA LEU A 71 -2.93 -5.35 -9.40
C LEU A 71 -2.82 -3.97 -10.02
N ASP A 72 -2.43 -3.89 -11.30
CA ASP A 72 -2.40 -2.63 -12.04
C ASP A 72 -2.64 -2.88 -13.52
N ILE A 73 -3.08 -1.83 -14.23
CA ILE A 73 -3.19 -1.83 -15.70
C ILE A 73 -1.84 -1.54 -16.37
N ASP A 74 -0.92 -0.88 -15.66
CA ASP A 74 0.42 -0.58 -16.15
C ASP A 74 1.36 -1.77 -15.90
N PRO A 75 1.90 -2.44 -16.93
CA PRO A 75 2.84 -3.55 -16.73
C PRO A 75 4.14 -3.14 -16.04
N ASP A 76 4.50 -1.86 -16.03
CA ASP A 76 5.67 -1.35 -15.31
C ASP A 76 5.47 -1.40 -13.78
N ALA A 77 4.24 -1.58 -13.29
CA ALA A 77 3.96 -1.80 -11.87
C ALA A 77 4.53 -3.12 -11.34
N ARG A 78 4.99 -4.02 -12.23
CA ARG A 78 5.59 -5.31 -11.87
C ARG A 78 6.79 -5.20 -10.94
N ASP A 79 7.54 -4.10 -11.03
CA ASP A 79 8.76 -3.88 -10.24
C ASP A 79 8.49 -3.23 -8.87
N ASN A 80 7.23 -3.09 -8.47
CA ASN A 80 6.85 -2.55 -7.16
C ASN A 80 7.43 -3.39 -6.01
N LEU A 81 8.26 -2.75 -5.18
CA LEU A 81 8.97 -3.41 -4.08
C LEU A 81 8.06 -3.77 -2.89
N LEU A 82 6.84 -3.21 -2.84
CA LEU A 82 5.89 -3.35 -1.73
C LEU A 82 4.90 -4.50 -1.91
N ILE A 83 4.99 -5.25 -3.02
CA ILE A 83 4.14 -6.41 -3.29
C ILE A 83 4.97 -7.70 -3.35
N ASP A 84 4.34 -8.85 -3.12
CA ASP A 84 4.97 -10.17 -3.27
C ASP A 84 4.75 -10.76 -4.66
N GLU A 85 3.63 -10.41 -5.31
CA GLU A 85 3.22 -10.92 -6.61
C GLU A 85 2.52 -9.81 -7.40
N PHE A 86 2.83 -9.66 -8.68
CA PHE A 86 2.13 -8.75 -9.59
C PHE A 86 1.22 -9.53 -10.54
N ARG A 87 -0.02 -9.05 -10.72
CA ARG A 87 -0.92 -9.55 -11.78
C ARG A 87 -1.50 -8.38 -12.56
N LEU A 88 -1.34 -8.43 -13.89
CA LEU A 88 -1.80 -7.39 -14.79
C LEU A 88 -3.33 -7.42 -14.91
N ILE A 89 -3.98 -6.26 -14.71
CA ILE A 89 -5.37 -6.06 -15.09
C ILE A 89 -5.41 -5.82 -16.59
N GLU A 90 -6.01 -6.74 -17.33
CA GLU A 90 -6.18 -6.63 -18.78
C GLU A 90 -7.58 -6.09 -19.11
N ASP A 91 -7.65 -5.19 -20.10
CA ASP A 91 -8.93 -4.66 -20.56
C ASP A 91 -9.85 -5.75 -21.10
N ASN A 92 -11.15 -5.66 -20.81
CA ASN A 92 -12.19 -6.62 -21.18
C ASN A 92 -11.95 -8.08 -20.73
N LYS A 93 -11.08 -8.32 -19.75
CA LYS A 93 -10.91 -9.65 -19.12
C LYS A 93 -11.43 -9.67 -17.68
N PRO A 94 -11.79 -10.85 -17.15
CA PRO A 94 -12.01 -11.00 -15.72
C PRO A 94 -10.78 -10.56 -14.94
N TRP A 95 -11.00 -10.09 -13.72
CA TRP A 95 -9.90 -9.74 -12.82
C TRP A 95 -9.01 -10.96 -12.58
N PRO A 96 -7.68 -10.80 -12.51
CA PRO A 96 -6.75 -11.91 -12.36
C PRO A 96 -6.69 -12.38 -10.89
N LEU A 97 -7.85 -12.66 -10.30
CA LEU A 97 -8.01 -13.13 -8.93
C LEU A 97 -8.95 -14.34 -8.92
N GLU A 98 -8.59 -15.34 -8.13
CA GLU A 98 -9.45 -16.49 -7.91
C GLU A 98 -10.58 -16.14 -6.93
N ASP A 99 -11.77 -16.71 -7.14
CA ASP A 99 -12.92 -16.47 -6.26
C ASP A 99 -12.58 -16.83 -4.80
N ASN A 100 -13.01 -15.97 -3.86
CA ASN A 100 -12.81 -16.15 -2.42
C ASN A 100 -11.34 -16.34 -1.99
N SER A 101 -10.37 -15.82 -2.76
CA SER A 101 -8.95 -15.92 -2.45
C SER A 101 -8.37 -14.74 -1.67
N ILE A 102 -9.09 -13.61 -1.63
CA ILE A 102 -8.64 -12.35 -1.03
C ILE A 102 -9.43 -12.04 0.24
N PHE A 103 -8.72 -11.55 1.26
CA PHE A 103 -9.30 -11.17 2.56
C PHE A 103 -9.38 -9.65 2.75
N LEU A 104 -8.46 -8.91 2.15
CA LEU A 104 -8.38 -7.45 2.27
C LEU A 104 -7.96 -6.79 0.95
#